data_AF-A0AB39ZCF5-F1
#
_entry.id   AF-A0AB39ZCF5-F1
#
_cell.length_a   1.000
_cell.length_b   1.000
_cell.length_c   1.000
_cell.angle_alpha   90.00
_cell.angle_beta   90.00
_cell.angle_gamma   90.00
#
_symmetry.space_group_name_H-M   'P 1'
#
loop_
_entity.id
_entity.type
_entity.pdbx_description
1 polymer ?
#
loop_
_entity_poly.entity_id
_entity_poly.type
_entity_poly.pdbx_seq_one_letter_code
_entity_poly.pdbx_strand_id
1 'polypeptide(L)'
;MPEKWTALLLLLQLLGNLETGEAIWFPWYFQRYGLAPHSTRHGGGHKNKTDATCPPGYEPKSPAVGLTGGIAGCERVSGSKQPGQRICDDNPVLMQLARLYVVSPERIVLLLAQPSLTDSCAEITDVLGNIRKSMRNCILAPDNIYGRLKDGLSYFQTEVCEGGDGSNRKRCTGLQESHNCLRELRTDMIECEAPADWYERRNASKVCHIFNDVLDCYYTRAALLCGVEVAKQLRSFAGDSMGRAMTHRCAVNKRLPRVDNAMPISANNGVGVGCPWFNSFHFLHIIFWVAGLEYIFSL
;
A
#
# COMPACT_ATOMS: atom_id res chain seq x y z
N MET A 1 -27.24 3.83 -35.45
CA MET A 1 -26.55 2.57 -35.05
C MET A 1 -25.06 2.70 -34.70
N PRO A 2 -24.25 3.65 -35.22
CA PRO A 2 -22.80 3.65 -34.97
C PRO A 2 -22.43 4.04 -33.53
N GLU A 3 -23.20 4.91 -32.88
CA GLU A 3 -22.93 5.39 -31.51
C GLU A 3 -22.93 4.28 -30.44
N LYS A 4 -23.75 3.24 -30.64
CA LYS A 4 -23.81 2.09 -29.73
C LYS A 4 -22.55 1.23 -29.83
N TRP A 5 -21.93 1.16 -31.01
CA TRP A 5 -20.67 0.46 -31.21
C TRP A 5 -19.49 1.26 -30.68
N THR A 6 -19.52 2.59 -30.80
CA THR A 6 -18.51 3.46 -30.19
C THR A 6 -18.53 3.36 -28.67
N ALA A 7 -19.72 3.35 -28.06
CA ALA A 7 -19.86 3.16 -26.61
C ALA A 7 -19.39 1.77 -26.16
N LEU A 8 -19.68 0.71 -26.93
CA LEU A 8 -19.23 -0.65 -26.64
C LEU A 8 -17.70 -0.77 -26.74
N LEU A 9 -17.09 -0.16 -27.75
CA LEU A 9 -15.64 -0.16 -27.94
C LEU A 9 -14.92 0.62 -26.84
N LEU A 10 -15.45 1.79 -26.44
CA LEU A 10 -14.92 2.54 -25.30
C LEU A 10 -15.04 1.76 -23.99
N LEU A 11 -16.15 1.04 -23.78
CA LEU A 11 -16.34 0.19 -22.61
C LEU A 11 -15.35 -0.98 -22.59
N LEU A 12 -15.13 -1.64 -23.74
CA LEU A 12 -14.15 -2.72 -23.89
C LEU A 12 -12.71 -2.22 -23.72
N GLN A 13 -12.41 -1.00 -24.16
CA GLN A 13 -11.12 -0.36 -23.96
C GLN A 13 -10.89 0.03 -22.48
N LEU A 14 -11.95 0.43 -21.77
CA LEU A 14 -11.90 0.65 -20.32
C LEU A 14 -11.69 -0.65 -19.57
N LEU A 15 -12.43 -1.71 -19.93
CA LEU A 15 -12.34 -3.03 -19.30
C LEU A 15 -11.02 -3.75 -19.61
N GLY A 16 -10.43 -3.51 -20.79
CA GLY A 16 -9.13 -4.06 -21.18
C GLY A 16 -7.92 -3.35 -20.56
N ASN A 17 -8.10 -2.11 -20.08
CA ASN A 17 -7.07 -1.34 -19.37
C ASN A 17 -7.25 -1.33 -17.84
N LEU A 18 -8.31 -1.94 -17.31
CA LEU A 18 -8.38 -2.23 -15.89
C LEU A 18 -7.42 -3.40 -15.60
N GLU A 19 -6.24 -3.09 -15.06
CA GLU A 19 -5.45 -4.08 -14.34
C GLU A 19 -6.36 -4.74 -13.30
N THR A 20 -6.71 -6.01 -13.53
CA THR A 20 -7.67 -6.79 -12.73
C THR A 20 -7.15 -7.15 -11.33
N GLY A 21 -6.15 -6.42 -10.81
CA GLY A 21 -5.54 -6.65 -9.50
C GLY A 21 -5.74 -5.54 -8.47
N GLU A 22 -6.25 -4.35 -8.83
CA GLU A 22 -6.22 -3.20 -7.90
C GLU A 22 -7.59 -2.67 -7.45
N ALA A 23 -8.69 -3.11 -8.07
CA ALA A 23 -9.99 -2.45 -7.91
C ALA A 23 -10.99 -3.15 -6.98
N ILE A 24 -10.63 -4.26 -6.31
CA ILE A 24 -11.64 -5.05 -5.56
C ILE A 24 -11.80 -4.55 -4.11
N TRP A 25 -10.73 -4.04 -3.48
CA TRP A 25 -10.81 -3.68 -2.06
C TRP A 25 -11.62 -2.42 -1.80
N PHE A 26 -11.49 -1.37 -2.62
CA PHE A 26 -12.20 -0.11 -2.37
C PHE A 26 -13.73 -0.30 -2.46
N PRO A 27 -14.29 -0.89 -3.54
CA PRO A 27 -15.72 -1.19 -3.59
C PRO A 27 -16.16 -2.18 -2.51
N TRP A 28 -15.37 -3.23 -2.22
CA TRP A 28 -15.71 -4.21 -1.17
C TRP A 28 -15.71 -3.59 0.23
N TYR A 29 -14.75 -2.73 0.55
CA TYR A 29 -14.64 -2.04 1.84
C TYR A 29 -15.82 -1.09 2.04
N PHE A 30 -16.16 -0.31 1.01
CA PHE A 30 -17.35 0.55 1.05
C PHE A 30 -18.65 -0.26 1.11
N GLN A 31 -18.76 -1.38 0.40
CA GLN A 31 -19.91 -2.26 0.45
C GLN A 31 -20.08 -2.93 1.83
N ARG A 32 -18.99 -3.35 2.46
CA ARG A 32 -19.00 -4.07 3.73
C ARG A 32 -19.14 -3.15 4.94
N TYR A 33 -18.60 -1.94 4.86
CA TYR A 33 -18.46 -1.08 6.04
C TYR A 33 -19.03 0.34 5.89
N GLY A 34 -19.44 0.77 4.69
CA GLY A 34 -19.99 2.10 4.43
C GLY A 34 -19.00 3.26 4.65
N LEU A 35 -19.53 4.49 4.69
CA LEU A 35 -18.79 5.75 4.91
C LEU A 35 -18.51 6.06 6.40
N ALA A 36 -18.85 5.15 7.31
CA ALA A 36 -18.70 5.38 8.74
C ALA A 36 -17.20 5.36 9.11
N PRO A 37 -16.68 6.39 9.82
CA PRO A 37 -15.26 6.50 10.15
C PRO A 37 -14.81 5.33 11.03
N HIS A 38 -13.58 4.84 10.87
CA HIS A 38 -13.09 3.66 11.58
C HIS A 38 -13.14 3.86 13.10
N SER A 39 -12.91 5.10 13.57
CA SER A 39 -13.09 5.51 14.97
C SER A 39 -14.47 5.20 15.60
N THR A 40 -15.55 5.14 14.79
CA THR A 40 -16.90 4.80 15.28
C THR A 40 -17.15 3.31 15.43
N ARG A 41 -16.28 2.46 14.88
CA ARG A 41 -16.50 1.02 14.73
C ARG A 41 -16.03 0.19 15.93
N HIS A 42 -15.23 0.77 16.82
CA HIS A 42 -14.81 0.10 18.06
C HIS A 42 -15.84 0.20 19.20
N GLY A 43 -16.99 0.86 18.98
CA GLY A 43 -18.13 0.85 19.90
C GLY A 43 -19.26 -0.05 19.38
N GLY A 44 -19.31 -1.32 19.82
CA GLY A 44 -20.55 -2.11 19.77
C GLY A 44 -20.53 -3.33 18.85
N GLY A 45 -19.77 -4.35 19.25
CA GLY A 45 -19.77 -5.66 18.63
C GLY A 45 -19.70 -6.79 19.64
N HIS A 46 -20.54 -6.77 20.69
CA HIS A 46 -20.77 -7.95 21.54
C HIS A 46 -22.26 -8.20 21.76
N LYS A 47 -22.76 -9.27 21.13
CA LYS A 47 -23.90 -10.02 21.63
C LYS A 47 -23.50 -10.57 23.01
N ASN A 48 -24.30 -10.22 24.01
CA ASN A 48 -24.40 -10.76 25.37
C ASN A 48 -23.38 -10.27 26.43
N LYS A 49 -24.01 -9.71 27.49
CA LYS A 49 -23.57 -9.58 28.89
C LYS A 49 -22.64 -8.41 29.29
N THR A 50 -23.29 -7.35 29.75
CA THR A 50 -23.11 -6.67 31.06
C THR A 50 -21.83 -5.93 31.43
N ASP A 51 -20.92 -5.60 30.52
CA ASP A 51 -19.93 -4.54 30.79
C ASP A 51 -19.85 -3.56 29.61
N ALA A 52 -20.49 -2.42 29.77
CA ALA A 52 -20.48 -1.32 28.80
C ALA A 52 -19.18 -0.50 28.95
N THR A 53 -18.04 -1.10 28.61
CA THR A 53 -16.78 -0.36 28.57
C THR A 53 -16.67 0.36 27.23
N CYS A 54 -17.13 1.62 27.20
CA CYS A 54 -16.92 2.48 26.05
C CYS A 54 -15.41 2.78 25.88
N PRO A 55 -14.91 2.92 24.63
CA PRO A 55 -13.52 3.27 24.39
C PRO A 55 -13.18 4.65 25.01
N PRO A 56 -11.91 4.89 25.40
CA PRO A 56 -11.50 6.15 26.05
C PRO A 56 -11.97 7.39 25.26
N GLY A 57 -12.74 8.27 25.91
CA GLY A 57 -13.33 9.47 25.30
C GLY A 57 -14.82 9.38 24.93
N TYR A 58 -15.47 8.24 25.20
CA TYR A 58 -16.90 8.04 25.02
C TYR A 58 -17.55 7.55 26.31
N GLU A 59 -18.76 8.04 26.61
CA GLU A 59 -19.56 7.57 27.74
C GLU A 59 -20.77 6.76 27.24
N PRO A 60 -21.26 5.78 28.01
CA PRO A 60 -22.51 5.10 27.70
C PRO A 60 -23.67 6.10 27.67
N LYS A 61 -24.53 6.03 26.64
CA LYS A 61 -25.76 6.84 26.61
C LYS A 61 -26.59 6.59 27.87
N SER A 62 -26.99 7.66 28.56
CA SER A 62 -27.83 7.57 29.75
C SER A 62 -29.24 7.06 29.39
N PRO A 63 -29.86 6.22 30.23
CA PRO A 63 -31.12 5.53 29.90
C PRO A 63 -32.35 6.41 30.16
N ALA A 64 -32.34 7.66 29.67
CA ALA A 64 -33.37 8.63 30.03
C ALA A 64 -33.86 9.48 28.85
N VAL A 65 -34.33 8.85 27.76
CA VAL A 65 -35.50 9.34 26.97
C VAL A 65 -36.15 8.11 26.33
N GLY A 66 -37.47 7.95 26.53
CA GLY A 66 -38.20 6.72 26.29
C GLY A 66 -38.42 6.28 24.83
N LEU A 67 -38.85 5.02 24.74
CA LEU A 67 -39.76 4.45 23.74
C LEU A 67 -39.37 4.62 22.26
N THR A 68 -38.17 4.18 21.87
CA THR A 68 -37.97 3.50 20.58
C THR A 68 -36.83 2.49 20.75
N GLY A 69 -36.98 1.27 20.22
CA GLY A 69 -36.04 0.17 20.37
C GLY A 69 -34.72 0.37 19.63
N GLY A 70 -33.92 1.34 20.08
CA GLY A 70 -32.58 1.65 19.56
C GLY A 70 -31.47 1.00 20.38
N ILE A 71 -30.49 0.43 19.67
CA ILE A 71 -29.32 -0.28 20.18
C ILE A 71 -28.46 0.65 21.05
N ALA A 72 -27.98 0.16 22.20
CA ALA A 72 -27.07 0.89 23.08
C ALA A 72 -25.79 1.29 22.33
N GLY A 73 -25.57 2.59 22.16
CA GLY A 73 -24.35 3.16 21.57
C GLY A 73 -23.67 4.12 22.56
N CYS A 74 -22.36 4.28 22.44
CA CYS A 74 -21.62 5.26 23.23
C CYS A 74 -21.79 6.67 22.63
N GLU A 75 -21.85 7.70 23.49
CA GLU A 75 -21.96 9.10 23.11
C GLU A 75 -20.71 9.89 23.52
N ARG A 76 -20.38 10.93 22.76
CA ARG A 76 -19.21 11.78 23.01
C ARG A 76 -19.48 12.66 24.23
N VAL A 77 -18.56 12.68 25.18
CA VAL A 77 -18.64 13.55 26.37
C VAL A 77 -18.58 15.02 25.94
N SER A 78 -19.74 15.66 25.84
CA SER A 78 -19.86 17.11 25.61
C SER A 78 -19.62 17.85 26.91
N GLY A 79 -18.37 17.87 27.39
CA GLY A 79 -18.09 18.46 28.70
C GLY A 79 -16.63 18.72 29.10
N SER A 80 -15.60 18.22 28.41
CA SER A 80 -14.22 18.54 28.81
C SER A 80 -13.72 19.86 28.21
N LYS A 81 -13.94 20.95 28.96
CA LYS A 81 -13.15 22.19 28.81
C LYS A 81 -11.77 21.98 29.46
N GLN A 82 -10.90 21.20 28.80
CA GLN A 82 -9.43 21.26 28.92
C GLN A 82 -8.85 21.04 27.52
N PRO A 83 -7.68 21.62 27.16
CA PRO A 83 -7.13 21.59 25.80
C PRO A 83 -6.48 20.22 25.52
N GLY A 84 -7.27 19.16 25.58
CA GLY A 84 -6.91 17.82 25.12
C GLY A 84 -7.16 17.74 23.61
N GLN A 85 -6.15 17.32 22.85
CA GLN A 85 -6.18 17.26 21.39
C GLN A 85 -7.46 16.59 20.87
N ARG A 86 -8.20 17.31 20.02
CA ARG A 86 -9.39 16.81 19.34
C ARG A 86 -9.04 15.54 18.55
N ILE A 87 -9.83 14.48 18.64
CA ILE A 87 -9.68 13.31 17.76
C ILE A 87 -10.14 13.68 16.33
N CYS A 88 -9.34 13.32 15.32
CA CYS A 88 -9.66 13.57 13.91
C CYS A 88 -10.80 12.67 13.41
N ASP A 89 -11.57 13.19 12.44
CA ASP A 89 -12.23 12.34 11.46
C ASP A 89 -11.15 11.71 10.57
N ASP A 90 -11.19 10.39 10.41
CA ASP A 90 -10.18 9.63 9.67
C ASP A 90 -10.51 9.48 8.19
N ASN A 91 -11.72 9.84 7.75
CA ASN A 91 -12.12 9.82 6.35
C ASN A 91 -11.18 10.63 5.42
N PRO A 92 -10.76 11.87 5.76
CA PRO A 92 -9.80 12.60 4.93
C PRO A 92 -8.47 11.86 4.77
N VAL A 93 -8.02 11.12 5.79
CA VAL A 93 -6.77 10.35 5.73
C VAL A 93 -6.95 9.13 4.82
N LEU A 94 -8.05 8.39 5.01
CA LEU A 94 -8.42 7.27 4.13
C LEU A 94 -8.48 7.71 2.66
N MET A 95 -9.13 8.83 2.35
CA MET A 95 -9.27 9.31 0.98
C MET A 95 -7.92 9.68 0.34
N GLN A 96 -6.95 10.17 1.13
CA GLN A 96 -5.62 10.44 0.61
C GLN A 96 -4.81 9.15 0.40
N LEU A 97 -4.88 8.18 1.31
CA LEU A 97 -4.24 6.87 1.15
C LEU A 97 -4.80 6.10 -0.05
N ALA A 98 -6.11 6.23 -0.31
CA ALA A 98 -6.79 5.63 -1.46
C ALA A 98 -6.22 6.09 -2.81
N ARG A 99 -5.74 7.33 -2.91
CA ARG A 99 -5.12 7.85 -4.14
C ARG A 99 -3.88 7.06 -4.56
N LEU A 100 -3.21 6.43 -3.61
CA LEU A 100 -2.02 5.59 -3.82
C LEU A 100 -2.35 4.09 -3.72
N TYR A 101 -3.62 3.72 -3.59
CA TYR A 101 -4.05 2.35 -3.29
C TYR A 101 -3.39 1.74 -2.03
N VAL A 102 -3.00 2.59 -1.07
CA VAL A 102 -2.40 2.15 0.20
C VAL A 102 -3.51 1.72 1.15
N VAL A 103 -3.87 0.43 1.06
CA VAL A 103 -4.93 -0.19 1.86
C VAL A 103 -4.40 -1.25 2.84
N SER A 104 -3.13 -1.64 2.71
CA SER A 104 -2.45 -2.61 3.57
C SER A 104 -0.95 -2.29 3.68
N PRO A 105 -0.25 -2.86 4.68
CA PRO A 105 1.22 -2.76 4.79
C PRO A 105 1.95 -3.20 3.51
N GLU A 106 1.49 -4.26 2.86
CA GLU A 106 2.07 -4.81 1.62
C GLU A 106 1.95 -3.83 0.46
N ARG A 107 0.82 -3.13 0.36
CA ARG A 107 0.60 -2.13 -0.70
C ARG A 107 1.53 -0.93 -0.58
N ILE A 108 2.04 -0.62 0.62
CA ILE A 108 3.10 0.38 0.79
C ILE A 108 4.41 -0.12 0.17
N VAL A 109 4.79 -1.38 0.41
CA VAL A 109 6.01 -1.97 -0.15
C VAL A 109 5.91 -2.07 -1.68
N LEU A 110 4.72 -2.39 -2.20
CA LEU A 110 4.45 -2.51 -3.63
C LEU A 110 4.68 -1.20 -4.41
N LEU A 111 4.72 -0.04 -3.74
CA LEU A 111 5.10 1.24 -4.36
C LEU A 111 6.53 1.21 -4.93
N LEU A 112 7.42 0.34 -4.41
CA LEU A 112 8.75 0.11 -4.99
C LEU A 112 8.69 -0.47 -6.42
N ALA A 113 7.61 -1.16 -6.76
CA ALA A 113 7.44 -1.83 -8.04
C ALA A 113 6.62 -1.00 -9.04
N GLN A 114 6.36 0.28 -8.74
CA GLN A 114 5.67 1.18 -9.66
C GLN A 114 6.53 1.47 -10.91
N PRO A 115 5.93 1.72 -12.09
CA PRO A 115 6.67 1.96 -13.32
C PRO A 115 7.68 3.11 -13.23
N SER A 116 7.31 4.17 -12.50
CA SER A 116 8.16 5.34 -12.24
C SER A 116 8.22 5.61 -10.73
N LEU A 117 9.39 5.33 -10.14
CA LEU A 117 9.61 5.59 -8.71
C LEU A 117 9.63 7.09 -8.40
N THR A 118 10.16 7.91 -9.32
CA THR A 118 10.21 9.36 -9.20
C THR A 118 8.80 9.97 -9.11
N ASP A 119 7.91 9.58 -10.02
CA ASP A 119 6.53 10.08 -10.02
C ASP A 119 5.78 9.59 -8.78
N SER A 120 5.96 8.31 -8.43
CA SER A 120 5.41 7.75 -7.19
C SER A 120 5.85 8.55 -5.96
N CYS A 121 7.13 8.92 -5.87
CA CYS A 121 7.67 9.72 -4.77
C CYS A 121 7.08 11.15 -4.72
N ALA A 122 6.80 11.76 -5.88
CA ALA A 122 6.13 13.05 -5.95
C ALA A 122 4.67 12.94 -5.43
N GLU A 123 3.94 11.91 -5.85
CA GLU A 123 2.57 11.67 -5.39
C GLU A 123 2.50 11.35 -3.88
N ILE A 124 3.42 10.52 -3.38
CA ILE A 124 3.54 10.22 -1.93
C ILE A 124 3.76 11.51 -1.14
N THR A 125 4.61 12.41 -1.65
CA THR A 125 4.88 13.69 -1.00
C THR A 125 3.64 14.59 -0.94
N ASP A 126 2.86 14.67 -2.03
CA ASP A 126 1.58 15.40 -2.05
C ASP A 126 0.58 14.80 -1.06
N VAL A 127 0.38 13.48 -1.11
CA VAL A 127 -0.56 12.74 -0.26
C VAL A 127 -0.22 12.93 1.22
N LEU A 128 1.02 12.72 1.63
CA LEU A 128 1.45 12.95 3.01
C LEU A 128 1.32 14.42 3.43
N GLY A 129 1.60 15.35 2.51
CA GLY A 129 1.37 16.78 2.72
C GLY A 129 -0.11 17.11 3.00
N ASN A 130 -1.02 16.52 2.25
CA ASN A 130 -2.47 16.74 2.42
C ASN A 130 -3.03 16.04 3.66
N ILE A 131 -2.52 14.85 4.01
CA ILE A 131 -2.83 14.21 5.30
C ILE A 131 -2.41 15.12 6.46
N ARG A 132 -1.17 15.64 6.45
CA ARG A 132 -0.68 16.58 7.48
C ARG A 132 -1.55 17.84 7.58
N LYS A 133 -1.99 18.40 6.44
CA LYS A 133 -2.92 19.55 6.41
C LYS A 133 -4.26 19.21 7.05
N SER A 134 -4.83 18.04 6.76
CA SER A 134 -6.13 17.60 7.29
C SER A 134 -6.12 17.37 8.81
N MET A 135 -4.95 17.00 9.36
CA MET A 135 -4.78 16.71 10.79
C MET A 135 -4.17 17.86 11.59
N ARG A 136 -4.05 19.08 11.04
CA ARG A 136 -3.36 20.21 11.73
C ARG A 136 -3.86 20.51 13.15
N ASN A 137 -5.16 20.28 13.40
CA ASN A 137 -5.82 20.66 14.65
C ASN A 137 -6.35 19.45 15.44
N CYS A 138 -5.92 18.23 15.10
CA CYS A 138 -6.45 17.02 15.70
C CYS A 138 -5.41 15.88 15.65
N ILE A 139 -5.66 14.79 16.39
CA ILE A 139 -4.84 13.59 16.36
C ILE A 139 -5.70 12.37 16.00
N LEU A 140 -5.14 11.39 15.30
CA LEU A 140 -5.77 10.09 15.13
C LEU A 140 -5.66 9.28 16.43
N ALA A 141 -6.60 8.34 16.62
CA ALA A 141 -6.49 7.39 17.72
C ALA A 141 -5.21 6.54 17.57
N PRO A 142 -4.53 6.15 18.67
CA PRO A 142 -3.25 5.42 18.62
C PRO A 142 -3.29 4.06 17.91
N ASP A 143 -4.47 3.46 17.84
CA ASP A 143 -4.79 2.18 17.18
C ASP A 143 -5.48 2.38 15.82
N ASN A 144 -5.57 3.62 15.32
CA ASN A 144 -6.17 3.90 14.03
C ASN A 144 -5.31 3.35 12.88
N ILE A 145 -5.91 2.46 12.09
CA ILE A 145 -5.25 1.75 10.99
C ILE A 145 -4.70 2.70 9.92
N TYR A 146 -5.40 3.79 9.62
CA TYR A 146 -4.95 4.78 8.63
C TYR A 146 -3.78 5.60 9.15
N GLY A 147 -3.74 5.86 10.46
CA GLY A 147 -2.58 6.44 11.12
C GLY A 147 -1.34 5.55 10.94
N ARG A 148 -1.49 4.25 11.17
CA ARG A 148 -0.41 3.27 11.00
C ARG A 148 0.05 3.18 9.54
N LEU A 149 -0.87 3.04 8.58
CA LEU A 149 -0.54 3.03 7.16
C LEU A 149 0.19 4.31 6.74
N LYS A 150 -0.26 5.47 7.20
CA LYS A 150 0.41 6.75 6.97
C LYS A 150 1.82 6.79 7.60
N ASP A 151 2.04 6.16 8.75
CA ASP A 151 3.38 6.09 9.36
C ASP A 151 4.32 5.15 8.57
N GLY A 152 3.81 4.03 8.05
CA GLY A 152 4.55 3.16 7.11
C GLY A 152 4.87 3.86 5.79
N LEU A 153 3.92 4.64 5.26
CA LEU A 153 4.10 5.44 4.04
C LEU A 153 5.08 6.59 4.25
N SER A 154 5.06 7.24 5.42
CA SER A 154 6.05 8.27 5.76
C SER A 154 7.45 7.69 5.85
N TYR A 155 7.59 6.45 6.35
CA TYR A 155 8.87 5.75 6.34
C TYR A 155 9.34 5.42 4.93
N PHE A 156 8.43 4.99 4.04
CA PHE A 156 8.73 4.81 2.62
C PHE A 156 9.28 6.11 2.01
N GLN A 157 8.61 7.24 2.23
CA GLN A 157 9.05 8.54 1.71
C GLN A 157 10.50 8.84 2.14
N THR A 158 10.79 8.77 3.43
CA THR A 158 12.13 9.08 3.94
C THR A 158 13.19 8.13 3.39
N GLU A 159 12.91 6.83 3.37
CA GLU A 159 13.90 5.82 3.00
C GLU A 159 14.13 5.67 1.50
N VAL A 160 13.11 5.89 0.67
CA VAL A 160 13.17 5.62 -0.76
C VAL A 160 13.21 6.90 -1.58
N CYS A 161 12.45 7.92 -1.16
CA CYS A 161 12.32 9.17 -1.91
C CYS A 161 13.34 10.23 -1.48
N GLU A 162 13.68 10.27 -0.19
CA GLU A 162 14.56 11.32 0.38
C GLU A 162 16.01 10.85 0.59
N GLY A 163 16.33 9.58 0.27
CA GLY A 163 17.69 9.05 0.36
C GLY A 163 18.05 8.34 1.68
N GLY A 164 17.09 8.26 2.60
CA GLY A 164 17.25 7.64 3.93
C GLY A 164 18.19 8.39 4.87
N ASP A 165 18.16 7.98 6.13
CA ASP A 165 19.11 8.47 7.13
C ASP A 165 20.50 7.86 6.87
N GLY A 166 21.59 8.49 7.33
CA GLY A 166 22.96 8.05 7.04
C GLY A 166 23.25 6.55 7.29
N SER A 167 22.54 5.91 8.22
CA SER A 167 22.60 4.47 8.51
C SER A 167 21.96 3.58 7.44
N ASN A 168 20.93 4.08 6.75
CA ASN A 168 20.14 3.32 5.78
C ASN A 168 20.49 3.66 4.33
N ARG A 169 21.36 4.64 4.10
CA ARG A 169 21.77 5.11 2.76
C ARG A 169 22.17 3.98 1.81
N LYS A 170 22.95 2.99 2.27
CA LYS A 170 23.36 1.85 1.45
C LYS A 170 22.16 1.02 0.97
N ARG A 171 21.16 0.83 1.83
CA ARG A 171 19.92 0.12 1.49
C ARG A 171 19.07 0.96 0.52
N CYS A 172 18.93 2.26 0.75
CA CYS A 172 18.23 3.17 -0.16
C CYS A 172 18.82 3.11 -1.57
N THR A 173 20.14 3.31 -1.68
CA THR A 173 20.84 3.27 -2.97
C THR A 173 20.64 1.92 -3.66
N GLY A 174 20.76 0.81 -2.94
CA GLY A 174 20.56 -0.51 -3.53
C GLY A 174 19.13 -0.76 -4.01
N LEU A 175 18.10 -0.27 -3.30
CA LEU A 175 16.70 -0.35 -3.74
C LEU A 175 16.44 0.51 -4.98
N GLN A 176 17.00 1.73 -5.03
CA GLN A 176 16.87 2.63 -6.18
C GLN A 176 17.59 2.07 -7.42
N GLU A 177 18.82 1.57 -7.26
CA GLU A 177 19.60 0.92 -8.33
C GLU A 177 18.91 -0.34 -8.86
N SER A 178 18.18 -1.04 -7.98
CA SER A 178 17.46 -2.27 -8.33
C SER A 178 16.02 -2.04 -8.76
N HIS A 179 15.56 -0.78 -8.87
CA HIS A 179 14.16 -0.44 -9.19
C HIS A 179 13.65 -1.13 -10.45
N ASN A 180 14.46 -1.14 -11.52
CA ASN A 180 14.10 -1.81 -12.77
C ASN A 180 13.77 -3.29 -12.57
N CYS A 181 14.49 -3.98 -11.67
CA CYS A 181 14.21 -5.38 -11.38
C CYS A 181 13.01 -5.53 -10.43
N LEU A 182 12.91 -4.68 -9.40
CA LEU A 182 11.78 -4.67 -8.47
C LEU A 182 10.45 -4.38 -9.17
N ARG A 183 10.47 -3.59 -10.25
CA ARG A 183 9.30 -3.36 -11.11
C ARG A 183 8.78 -4.65 -11.75
N GLU A 184 9.67 -5.50 -12.25
CA GLU A 184 9.28 -6.78 -12.86
C GLU A 184 8.73 -7.78 -11.81
N LEU A 185 9.09 -7.59 -10.53
CA LEU A 185 8.58 -8.39 -9.40
C LEU A 185 7.16 -8.03 -8.97
N ARG A 186 6.52 -7.01 -9.54
CA ARG A 186 5.22 -6.49 -9.08
C ARG A 186 4.18 -7.59 -8.88
N THR A 187 3.99 -8.45 -9.88
CA THR A 187 3.01 -9.55 -9.83
C THR A 187 3.39 -10.58 -8.77
N ASP A 188 4.66 -10.98 -8.70
CA ASP A 188 5.16 -11.90 -7.67
C ASP A 188 4.97 -11.36 -6.25
N MET A 189 5.12 -10.04 -6.06
CA MET A 189 4.89 -9.38 -4.78
C MET A 189 3.40 -9.35 -4.42
N ILE A 190 2.50 -9.25 -5.39
CA ILE A 190 1.05 -9.36 -5.16
C ILE A 190 0.69 -10.78 -4.72
N GLU A 191 1.32 -11.82 -5.28
CA GLU A 191 1.11 -13.21 -4.84
C GLU A 191 1.55 -13.46 -3.39
N CYS A 192 2.44 -12.62 -2.85
CA CYS A 192 2.86 -12.69 -1.46
C CYS A 192 1.90 -12.00 -0.47
N GLU A 193 0.83 -11.36 -0.94
CA GLU A 193 -0.10 -10.66 -0.05
C GLU A 193 -0.79 -11.61 0.94
N ALA A 194 -0.80 -11.21 2.21
CA ALA A 194 -1.47 -11.97 3.23
C ALA A 194 -3.01 -11.73 3.20
N PRO A 195 -3.80 -12.58 3.88
CA PRO A 195 -5.25 -12.43 3.90
C PRO A 195 -5.70 -11.06 4.41
N ALA A 196 -6.79 -10.53 3.85
CA ALA A 196 -7.33 -9.22 4.25
C ALA A 196 -7.42 -9.03 5.78
N ASP A 197 -7.05 -7.82 6.22
CA ASP A 197 -7.11 -7.35 7.61
C ASP A 197 -6.25 -8.18 8.60
N TRP A 198 -5.28 -8.98 8.11
CA TRP A 198 -4.46 -9.83 8.99
C TRP A 198 -3.68 -9.02 10.04
N TYR A 199 -3.23 -7.82 9.69
CA TYR A 199 -2.42 -6.93 10.52
C TYR A 199 -3.21 -6.22 11.64
N GLU A 200 -4.54 -6.31 11.61
CA GLU A 200 -5.46 -5.74 12.61
C GLU A 200 -5.91 -6.77 13.65
N ARG A 201 -5.55 -8.05 13.47
CA ARG A 201 -5.99 -9.14 14.34
C ARG A 201 -5.42 -8.99 15.76
N ARG A 202 -6.20 -9.41 16.76
CA ARG A 202 -5.80 -9.35 18.17
C ARG A 202 -4.66 -10.31 18.54
N ASN A 203 -4.51 -11.43 17.82
CA ASN A 203 -3.52 -12.46 18.14
C ASN A 203 -2.13 -12.09 17.57
N ALA A 204 -1.28 -11.51 18.41
CA ALA A 204 0.07 -11.08 18.04
C ALA A 204 0.94 -12.20 17.45
N SER A 205 0.89 -13.42 18.00
CA SER A 205 1.68 -14.55 17.50
C SER A 205 1.30 -14.92 16.07
N LYS A 206 -0.01 -14.97 15.77
CA LYS A 206 -0.49 -15.25 14.41
C LYS A 206 -0.14 -14.11 13.45
N VAL A 207 -0.26 -12.86 13.90
CA VAL A 207 0.14 -11.67 13.12
C VAL A 207 1.63 -11.74 12.78
N CYS A 208 2.50 -11.99 13.76
CA CYS A 208 3.94 -12.03 13.52
C CYS A 208 4.41 -13.23 12.70
N HIS A 209 3.68 -14.35 12.73
CA HIS A 209 3.89 -15.46 11.80
C HIS A 209 3.60 -15.02 10.36
N ILE A 210 2.40 -14.50 10.10
CA ILE A 210 1.99 -14.02 8.77
C ILE A 210 2.95 -12.94 8.26
N PHE A 211 3.35 -11.99 9.12
CA PHE A 211 4.34 -10.98 8.79
C PHE A 211 5.64 -11.59 8.26
N ASN A 212 6.19 -12.59 8.96
CA ASN A 212 7.42 -13.23 8.51
C ASN A 212 7.21 -14.07 7.24
N ASP A 213 6.04 -14.69 7.05
CA ASP A 213 5.71 -15.41 5.81
C ASP A 213 5.73 -14.47 4.60
N VAL A 214 5.15 -13.28 4.71
CA VAL A 214 5.17 -12.26 3.64
C VAL A 214 6.61 -11.83 3.34
N LEU A 215 7.41 -11.54 4.38
CA LEU A 215 8.81 -11.16 4.22
C LEU A 215 9.67 -12.28 3.59
N ASP A 216 9.44 -13.53 3.96
CA ASP A 216 10.10 -14.70 3.40
C ASP A 216 9.70 -14.92 1.93
N CYS A 217 8.44 -14.64 1.59
CA CYS A 217 7.95 -14.67 0.22
C CYS A 217 8.64 -13.59 -0.65
N TYR A 218 8.65 -12.32 -0.20
CA TYR A 218 9.38 -11.25 -0.89
C TYR A 218 10.87 -11.57 -1.07
N TYR A 219 11.51 -12.10 -0.02
CA TYR A 219 12.90 -12.52 -0.10
C TYR A 219 13.11 -13.59 -1.17
N THR A 220 12.28 -14.64 -1.18
CA THR A 220 12.41 -15.75 -2.13
C THR A 220 12.20 -15.26 -3.57
N ARG A 221 11.13 -14.51 -3.84
CA ARG A 221 10.84 -13.98 -5.19
C ARG A 221 11.95 -13.06 -5.67
N ALA A 222 12.40 -12.13 -4.84
CA ALA A 222 13.49 -11.24 -5.20
C ALA A 222 14.84 -11.95 -5.36
N ALA A 223 15.11 -12.99 -4.57
CA ALA A 223 16.36 -13.74 -4.72
C ALA A 223 16.41 -14.48 -6.06
N LEU A 224 15.26 -14.98 -6.53
CA LEU A 224 15.14 -15.67 -7.82
C LEU A 224 15.29 -14.74 -9.03
N LEU A 225 14.82 -13.48 -8.93
CA LEU A 225 14.78 -12.56 -10.08
C LEU A 225 15.81 -11.43 -10.03
N CYS A 226 16.08 -10.88 -8.84
CA CYS A 226 16.97 -9.73 -8.64
C CYS A 226 18.26 -10.07 -7.90
N GLY A 227 18.38 -11.29 -7.39
CA GLY A 227 19.55 -11.77 -6.68
C GLY A 227 19.49 -11.53 -5.17
N VAL A 228 20.38 -12.23 -4.46
CA VAL A 228 20.32 -12.36 -2.99
C VAL A 228 20.50 -11.03 -2.26
N GLU A 229 21.32 -10.12 -2.77
CA GLU A 229 21.58 -8.84 -2.09
C GLU A 229 20.36 -7.92 -2.15
N VAL A 230 19.72 -7.82 -3.33
CA VAL A 230 18.46 -7.08 -3.50
C VAL A 230 17.37 -7.69 -2.63
N ALA A 231 17.29 -9.02 -2.57
CA ALA A 231 16.33 -9.72 -1.72
C ALA A 231 16.48 -9.38 -0.24
N LYS A 232 17.72 -9.29 0.28
CA LYS A 232 17.97 -8.87 1.67
C LYS A 232 17.53 -7.43 1.91
N GLN A 233 17.82 -6.53 0.97
CA GLN A 233 17.44 -5.12 1.07
C GLN A 233 15.92 -4.96 1.05
N LEU A 234 15.24 -5.62 0.11
CA LEU A 234 13.78 -5.63 0.01
C LEU A 234 13.14 -6.18 1.29
N ARG A 235 13.60 -7.33 1.78
CA ARG A 235 13.09 -7.94 3.02
C ARG A 235 13.28 -7.01 4.22
N SER A 236 14.46 -6.41 4.35
CA SER A 236 14.76 -5.49 5.45
C SER A 236 13.88 -4.24 5.39
N PHE A 237 13.76 -3.64 4.21
CA PHE A 237 12.89 -2.48 3.99
C PHE A 237 11.42 -2.80 4.26
N ALA A 238 10.92 -3.91 3.72
CA ALA A 238 9.55 -4.36 3.94
C ALA A 238 9.28 -4.60 5.42
N GLY A 239 10.23 -5.20 6.15
CA GLY A 239 10.12 -5.41 7.59
C GLY A 239 9.94 -4.11 8.38
N ASP A 240 10.73 -3.08 8.05
CA ASP A 240 10.65 -1.78 8.73
C ASP A 240 9.40 -0.98 8.31
N SER A 241 9.06 -0.99 7.02
CA SER A 241 7.89 -0.27 6.48
C SER A 241 6.58 -0.89 6.98
N MET A 242 6.42 -2.20 6.79
CA MET A 242 5.22 -2.91 7.24
C MET A 242 5.12 -2.91 8.76
N GLY A 243 6.23 -3.11 9.48
CA GLY A 243 6.22 -3.12 10.95
C GLY A 243 5.72 -1.81 11.58
N ARG A 244 5.87 -0.67 10.88
CA ARG A 244 5.30 0.62 11.30
C ARG A 244 3.81 0.74 10.97
N ALA A 245 3.37 0.08 9.90
CA ALA A 245 1.99 0.05 9.44
C ALA A 245 1.09 -0.95 10.19
N MET A 246 1.65 -1.71 11.13
CA MET A 246 0.93 -2.73 11.90
C MET A 246 0.64 -2.31 13.34
N THR A 247 -0.38 -2.92 13.94
CA THR A 247 -0.71 -2.72 15.36
C THR A 247 0.29 -3.41 16.29
N HIS A 248 0.70 -4.63 15.94
CA HIS A 248 1.64 -5.42 16.74
C HIS A 248 3.06 -5.24 16.25
N ARG A 249 4.00 -5.11 17.19
CA ARG A 249 5.44 -5.09 16.87
C ARG A 249 5.94 -6.51 16.71
N CYS A 250 6.38 -6.85 15.50
CA CYS A 250 6.91 -8.16 15.16
C CYS A 250 8.41 -8.08 14.88
N ALA A 251 9.17 -9.04 15.41
CA ALA A 251 10.57 -9.18 15.06
C ALA A 251 10.71 -9.88 13.71
N VAL A 252 11.60 -9.37 12.85
CA VAL A 252 11.99 -10.02 11.61
C VAL A 252 12.87 -11.24 11.94
N ASN A 253 12.50 -12.40 11.40
CA ASN A 253 13.29 -13.61 11.55
C ASN A 253 14.67 -13.42 10.92
N LYS A 254 15.72 -13.70 11.69
CA LYS A 254 17.12 -13.59 11.25
C LYS A 254 17.51 -14.70 10.28
N ARG A 255 16.83 -15.84 10.32
CA ARG A 255 17.07 -16.96 9.40
C ARG A 255 16.40 -16.65 8.07
N LEU A 256 17.22 -16.55 7.03
CA LEU A 256 16.75 -16.37 5.66
C LEU A 256 16.31 -17.73 5.07
N PRO A 257 15.26 -17.76 4.24
CA PRO A 257 14.93 -18.91 3.40
C PRO A 257 16.12 -19.31 2.54
N ARG A 258 16.28 -20.62 2.31
CA ARG A 258 17.27 -21.14 1.37
C ARG A 258 16.70 -21.04 -0.05
N VAL A 259 17.46 -20.45 -0.97
CA VAL A 259 17.08 -20.29 -2.38
C VAL A 259 18.19 -20.91 -3.23
N ASP A 260 17.96 -22.11 -3.75
CA ASP A 260 18.99 -22.90 -4.45
C ASP A 260 19.33 -22.36 -5.86
N ASN A 261 18.40 -21.64 -6.50
CA ASN A 261 18.55 -21.10 -7.86
C ASN A 261 18.48 -19.56 -7.88
N ALA A 262 19.15 -18.91 -6.94
CA ALA A 262 19.14 -17.44 -6.89
C ALA A 262 19.83 -16.84 -8.13
N MET A 263 19.31 -15.70 -8.60
CA MET A 263 19.90 -14.96 -9.72
C MET A 263 21.37 -14.59 -9.37
N PRO A 264 22.35 -14.90 -10.24
CA PRO A 264 23.74 -14.55 -10.01
C PRO A 264 23.91 -13.03 -9.93
N ILE A 265 24.83 -12.59 -9.07
CA ILE A 265 25.18 -11.18 -8.94
C ILE A 265 25.89 -10.77 -10.23
N SER A 266 25.27 -9.89 -11.02
CA SER A 266 25.94 -9.22 -12.13
C SER A 266 27.07 -8.35 -11.56
N ALA A 267 28.27 -8.91 -11.46
CA ALA A 267 29.47 -8.13 -11.23
C ALA A 267 29.63 -7.21 -12.44
N ASN A 268 29.35 -5.92 -12.25
CA ASN A 268 29.56 -4.90 -13.26
C ASN A 268 31.08 -4.69 -13.42
N ASN A 269 31.76 -5.67 -14.03
CA ASN A 269 33.07 -5.46 -14.62
C ASN A 269 32.81 -4.75 -15.94
N GLY A 270 33.16 -3.46 -15.99
CA GLY A 270 33.04 -2.63 -17.17
C GLY A 270 33.76 -3.24 -18.36
N VAL A 271 33.00 -3.89 -19.24
CA VAL A 271 33.28 -4.01 -20.68
C VAL A 271 31.92 -4.03 -21.36
N GLY A 272 31.48 -2.86 -21.82
CA GLY A 272 30.35 -2.76 -22.72
C GLY A 272 30.70 -3.46 -24.04
N VAL A 273 30.40 -4.75 -24.14
CA VAL A 273 30.23 -5.40 -25.44
C VAL A 273 28.79 -5.16 -25.83
N GLY A 274 28.53 -3.96 -26.36
CA GLY A 274 27.30 -3.67 -27.07
C GLY A 274 27.18 -4.63 -28.24
N CYS A 275 26.23 -5.55 -28.18
CA CYS A 275 25.86 -6.38 -29.31
C CYS A 275 25.04 -5.51 -30.28
N PRO A 276 25.55 -5.16 -31.48
CA PRO A 276 24.91 -4.13 -32.33
C PRO A 276 23.67 -4.61 -33.09
N TRP A 277 23.25 -5.87 -32.92
CA TRP A 277 22.31 -6.52 -33.84
C TRP A 277 20.83 -6.32 -33.54
N PHE A 278 20.45 -5.93 -32.31
CA PHE A 278 19.02 -5.78 -31.97
C PHE A 278 18.42 -4.40 -32.29
N ASN A 279 19.24 -3.38 -32.59
CA ASN A 279 18.74 -2.05 -32.97
C ASN A 279 18.34 -1.93 -34.45
N SER A 280 18.70 -2.89 -35.31
CA SER A 280 18.35 -2.84 -36.74
C SER A 280 16.90 -3.26 -37.01
N PHE A 281 16.29 -4.09 -36.14
CA PHE A 281 14.92 -4.57 -36.34
C PHE A 281 13.84 -3.54 -35.94
N HIS A 282 14.10 -2.72 -34.91
CA HIS A 282 13.14 -1.68 -34.51
C HIS A 282 13.07 -0.52 -35.51
N PHE A 283 14.18 -0.18 -36.17
CA PHE A 283 14.21 0.90 -37.15
C PHE A 283 13.46 0.54 -38.44
N LEU A 284 13.54 -0.71 -38.90
CA LEU A 284 12.79 -1.19 -40.06
C LEU A 284 11.28 -1.25 -39.79
N HIS A 285 10.87 -1.60 -38.57
CA HIS A 285 9.45 -1.65 -38.21
C HIS A 285 8.78 -0.27 -38.18
N ILE A 286 9.52 0.78 -37.80
CA ILE A 286 9.03 2.17 -37.81
C ILE A 286 8.88 2.67 -39.25
N ILE A 287 9.82 2.35 -40.15
CA ILE A 287 9.74 2.76 -41.56
C ILE A 287 8.56 2.09 -42.27
N PHE A 288 8.29 0.80 -42.01
CA PHE A 288 7.12 0.11 -42.57
C PHE A 288 5.79 0.65 -42.03
N TRP A 289 5.73 1.08 -40.76
CA TRP A 289 4.52 1.67 -40.18
C TRP A 289 4.21 3.06 -40.74
N VAL A 290 5.22 3.89 -40.94
CA VAL A 290 5.05 5.25 -41.52
C VAL A 290 4.64 5.17 -42.99
N ALA A 291 5.24 4.26 -43.77
CA ALA A 291 4.85 4.04 -45.17
C ALA A 291 3.42 3.46 -45.32
N GLY A 292 2.96 2.65 -44.36
CA GLY A 292 1.59 2.12 -44.34
C GLY A 292 0.53 3.17 -44.00
N LEU A 293 0.87 4.15 -43.17
CA LEU A 293 -0.04 5.24 -42.78
C LEU A 293 -0.27 6.24 -43.92
N GLU A 294 0.74 6.55 -44.74
CA GLU A 294 0.55 7.43 -45.90
C GLU A 294 -0.37 6.82 -46.97
N TYR A 295 -0.42 5.49 -47.09
CA TYR A 295 -1.28 4.80 -48.06
C TYR A 295 -2.75 4.74 -47.62
N ILE A 296 -3.04 4.84 -46.31
CA ILE A 296 -4.41 4.81 -45.77
C ILE A 296 -5.06 6.21 -45.80
N PHE A 297 -4.28 7.28 -45.73
CA PHE A 297 -4.78 8.66 -45.71
C PHE A 297 -4.76 9.38 -47.07
N SER A 298 -4.38 8.70 -48.15
CA SER A 298 -4.42 9.23 -49.53
C SER A 298 -5.48 8.58 -50.44
N LEU A 299 -6.57 8.07 -49.86
CA LEU A 299 -7.75 7.59 -50.60
C LEU A 299 -9.03 8.26 -50.12
#